data_AF-A0A820EE76-F1
#
_entry.id   AF-A0A820EE76-F1
#
_cell.length_a   1.000
_cell.length_b   1.000
_cell.length_c   1.000
_cell.angle_alpha   90.00
_cell.angle_beta   90.00
_cell.angle_gamma   90.00
#
_symmetry.space_group_name_H-M   'P 1'
#
loop_
_entity.id
_entity.type
_entity.pdbx_description
1 polymer ?
#
loop_
_entity_poly.entity_id
_entity_poly.type
_entity_poly.pdbx_seq_one_letter_code
_entity_poly.pdbx_strand_id
1 'polypeptide(L)'
;MAMVNNKTHCFTCNKEKITYSCEGCAKEFCLIHLTEHRQILTSELHHITDEYNEFKQRINEQKQNPQNGLLIKQINQWEIESIEIIRQKAQEYREILIKSSEMFINDIEKKLKDLNEQIKEIHQENEFNEMNLNYLRNQLTEIK
;
A
#
# COMPACT_ATOMS: atom_id res chain seq x y z
N MET A 1 36.97 2.21 -71.68
CA MET A 1 36.28 3.20 -70.83
C MET A 1 34.78 3.01 -71.05
N ALA A 2 34.12 2.27 -70.17
CA ALA A 2 32.68 2.03 -70.28
C ALA A 2 31.94 3.17 -69.58
N MET A 3 31.06 3.88 -70.31
CA MET A 3 30.17 4.86 -69.72
C MET A 3 29.16 4.13 -68.83
N VAL A 4 29.30 4.25 -67.50
CA VAL A 4 28.31 3.72 -66.57
C VAL A 4 27.09 4.63 -66.68
N ASN A 5 26.06 4.16 -67.41
CA ASN A 5 24.72 4.75 -67.36
C ASN A 5 24.13 4.47 -65.97
N ASN A 6 24.52 5.27 -64.96
CA ASN A 6 23.95 5.24 -63.60
C ASN A 6 22.54 5.83 -63.57
N LYS A 7 21.73 5.62 -64.62
CA LYS A 7 20.34 6.05 -64.66
C LYS A 7 19.47 4.86 -64.28
N THR A 8 18.94 4.93 -63.08
CA THR A 8 18.12 3.90 -62.42
C THR A 8 16.89 4.58 -61.83
N HIS A 9 15.89 3.80 -61.43
CA HIS A 9 14.66 4.36 -60.89
C HIS A 9 14.82 4.68 -59.41
N CYS A 10 14.50 5.91 -59.02
CA CYS A 10 14.47 6.29 -57.61
C CYS A 10 13.29 5.62 -56.89
N PHE A 11 13.55 4.95 -55.76
CA PHE A 11 12.55 4.24 -54.96
C PHE A 11 11.35 5.13 -54.55
N THR A 12 11.58 6.41 -54.22
CA THR A 12 10.54 7.31 -53.73
C THR A 12 9.68 7.93 -54.83
N CYS A 13 10.30 8.42 -55.92
CA CYS A 13 9.58 9.15 -56.97
C CYS A 13 9.38 8.37 -58.27
N ASN A 14 9.96 7.17 -58.38
CA ASN A 14 9.90 6.27 -59.53
C ASN A 14 10.30 6.91 -60.87
N LYS A 15 11.14 7.94 -60.84
CA LYS A 15 11.68 8.60 -62.05
C LYS A 15 13.07 8.05 -62.33
N GLU A 16 13.36 7.79 -63.60
CA GLU A 16 14.70 7.41 -64.08
C GLU A 16 15.64 8.62 -63.94
N LYS A 17 16.61 8.51 -63.02
CA LYS A 17 17.54 9.58 -62.65
C LYS A 17 18.88 8.97 -62.25
N ILE A 18 19.89 9.82 -62.03
CA ILE A 18 21.08 9.38 -61.30
C ILE A 18 20.66 9.02 -59.88
N THR A 19 20.81 7.74 -59.52
CA THR A 19 20.53 7.26 -58.16
C THR A 19 21.81 6.90 -57.42
N TYR A 20 21.66 6.85 -56.10
CA TYR A 20 22.67 6.49 -55.13
C TYR A 20 22.06 5.45 -54.22
N SER A 21 22.85 4.40 -53.93
CA SER A 21 22.43 3.31 -53.06
C SER A 21 22.56 3.70 -51.59
N CYS A 22 21.55 3.40 -50.79
CA CYS A 22 21.66 3.38 -49.33
C CYS A 22 21.89 1.93 -48.88
N GLU A 23 23.10 1.61 -48.41
CA GLU A 23 23.44 0.25 -47.95
C GLU A 23 22.56 -0.23 -46.79
N GLY A 24 22.12 0.69 -45.92
CA GLY A 24 21.33 0.35 -44.75
C GLY A 24 19.93 -0.18 -45.05
N CYS A 25 19.29 0.31 -46.12
CA CYS A 25 17.96 -0.16 -46.54
C CYS A 25 17.94 -0.83 -47.92
N ALA A 26 19.11 -0.99 -48.54
CA ALA A 26 19.32 -1.58 -49.87
C ALA A 26 18.44 -0.96 -50.98
N LYS A 27 18.17 0.35 -50.90
CA LYS A 27 17.32 1.09 -51.86
C LYS A 27 18.10 2.17 -52.59
N GLU A 28 17.68 2.41 -53.84
CA GLU A 28 18.23 3.42 -54.73
C GLU A 28 17.43 4.74 -54.66
N PHE A 29 18.10 5.85 -54.40
CA PHE A 29 17.46 7.18 -54.29
C PHE A 29 18.14 8.20 -55.19
N CYS A 30 17.39 9.13 -55.78
CA CYS A 30 18.03 10.33 -56.33
C CYS A 30 18.54 11.22 -55.19
N LEU A 31 19.50 12.10 -55.46
CA LEU A 31 20.17 12.93 -54.44
C LEU A 31 19.23 13.63 -53.44
N ILE A 32 18.10 14.17 -53.93
CA ILE A 32 17.08 14.85 -53.10
C ILE A 32 16.48 13.86 -52.09
N HIS A 33 15.88 12.77 -52.56
CA HIS A 33 15.25 11.77 -51.69
C HIS A 33 16.26 11.03 -50.80
N LEU A 34 17.54 10.91 -51.20
CA LEU A 34 18.58 10.40 -50.31
C LEU A 34 18.85 11.35 -49.15
N THR A 35 18.85 12.66 -49.41
CA THR A 35 19.03 13.70 -48.39
C THR A 35 17.82 13.71 -47.43
N GLU A 36 16.61 13.66 -47.96
CA GLU A 36 15.38 13.53 -47.16
C GLU A 36 15.38 12.25 -46.32
N HIS A 37 15.78 11.12 -46.90
CA HIS A 37 15.93 9.86 -46.17
C HIS A 37 16.90 9.99 -44.99
N ARG A 38 18.06 10.63 -45.20
CA ARG A 38 19.02 10.90 -44.12
C ARG A 38 18.45 11.84 -43.06
N GLN A 39 17.68 12.86 -43.45
CA GLN A 39 17.03 13.76 -42.50
C GLN A 39 16.02 13.02 -41.60
N ILE A 40 15.25 12.09 -42.17
CA ILE A 40 14.34 11.24 -41.40
C ILE A 40 15.13 10.41 -40.36
N LEU A 41 16.22 9.75 -40.78
CA LEU A 41 17.07 8.96 -39.88
C LEU A 41 17.68 9.82 -38.75
N THR A 42 18.13 11.04 -39.07
CA THR A 42 18.63 11.98 -38.05
C THR A 42 17.54 12.35 -37.05
N SER A 43 16.31 12.59 -37.54
CA SER A 43 15.16 12.90 -36.67
C SER A 43 14.81 11.72 -35.77
N GLU A 44 14.83 10.49 -36.29
CA GLU A 44 14.60 9.28 -35.49
C GLU A 44 15.68 9.10 -34.43
N LEU A 45 16.95 9.36 -34.76
CA LEU A 45 18.04 9.30 -33.80
C LEU A 45 17.90 10.34 -32.68
N HIS A 46 17.46 11.56 -33.00
CA HIS A 46 17.17 12.58 -31.99
C HIS A 46 16.04 12.11 -31.07
N HIS A 47 14.95 11.57 -31.62
CA HIS A 47 13.85 11.03 -30.80
C HIS A 47 14.34 9.93 -29.83
N ILE A 48 15.14 8.98 -30.31
CA ILE A 48 15.72 7.92 -29.48
C ILE A 48 16.62 8.53 -28.37
N THR A 49 17.37 9.59 -28.71
CA THR A 49 18.24 10.28 -27.75
C THR A 49 17.44 10.99 -26.66
N ASP A 50 16.34 11.64 -27.04
CA ASP A 50 15.43 12.30 -26.10
C ASP A 50 14.76 11.28 -25.17
N GLU A 51 14.23 10.18 -25.71
CA GLU A 51 13.66 9.07 -24.92
C GLU A 51 14.68 8.49 -23.93
N TYR A 52 15.92 8.28 -24.38
CA TYR A 52 16.99 7.80 -23.51
C TYR A 52 17.30 8.78 -22.36
N ASN A 53 17.35 10.07 -22.65
CA ASN A 53 17.63 11.10 -21.64
C ASN A 53 16.49 11.20 -20.62
N GLU A 54 15.24 11.18 -21.07
CA GLU A 54 14.06 11.13 -20.19
C GLU A 54 14.10 9.89 -19.30
N PHE A 55 14.36 8.72 -19.87
CA PHE A 55 14.40 7.48 -19.12
C PHE A 55 15.51 7.52 -18.06
N LYS A 56 16.71 7.96 -18.44
CA LYS A 56 17.83 8.13 -17.52
C LYS A 56 17.51 9.10 -16.39
N GLN A 57 16.82 10.19 -16.68
CA GLN A 57 16.36 11.14 -15.67
C GLN A 57 15.39 10.48 -14.69
N ARG A 58 14.35 9.78 -15.16
CA ARG A 58 13.38 9.07 -14.30
C ARG A 58 14.07 8.05 -13.38
N ILE A 59 15.05 7.30 -13.89
CA ILE A 59 15.84 6.36 -13.09
C ILE A 59 16.67 7.09 -12.01
N ASN A 60 17.30 8.22 -12.36
CA ASN A 60 18.05 9.00 -11.39
C ASN A 60 17.15 9.61 -10.30
N GLU A 61 15.96 10.10 -10.66
CA GLU A 61 14.98 10.61 -9.71
C GLU A 61 14.51 9.51 -8.74
N GLN A 62 14.24 8.30 -9.23
CA GLN A 62 13.93 7.15 -8.38
C GLN A 62 15.11 6.76 -7.48
N LYS A 63 16.35 6.82 -7.99
CA LYS A 63 17.54 6.53 -7.20
C LYS A 63 17.76 7.56 -6.08
N GLN A 64 17.48 8.83 -6.34
CA GLN A 64 17.59 9.89 -5.35
C GLN A 64 16.48 9.82 -4.29
N ASN A 65 15.26 9.44 -4.70
CA ASN A 65 14.10 9.34 -3.82
C ASN A 65 13.44 7.95 -3.90
N PRO A 66 14.11 6.89 -3.44
CA PRO A 66 13.59 5.52 -3.52
C PRO A 66 12.28 5.35 -2.73
N GLN A 67 12.09 6.19 -1.69
CA GLN A 67 10.89 6.23 -0.86
C GLN A 67 9.63 6.69 -1.61
N ASN A 68 9.78 7.38 -2.75
CA ASN A 68 8.65 7.83 -3.56
C ASN A 68 8.18 6.79 -4.59
N GLY A 69 8.84 5.63 -4.65
CA GLY A 69 8.45 4.54 -5.53
C GLY A 69 7.03 4.04 -5.23
N LEU A 70 6.28 3.68 -6.28
CA LEU A 70 4.90 3.22 -6.17
C LEU A 70 4.76 2.03 -5.19
N LEU A 71 5.68 1.07 -5.26
CA LEU A 71 5.67 -0.10 -4.38
C LEU A 71 5.91 0.28 -2.91
N ILE A 72 6.81 1.23 -2.63
CA ILE A 72 7.04 1.71 -1.25
C ILE A 72 5.80 2.42 -0.73
N LYS A 73 5.14 3.26 -1.54
CA LYS A 73 3.88 3.91 -1.14
C LYS A 73 2.79 2.89 -0.81
N GLN A 74 2.71 1.79 -1.58
CA GLN A 74 1.78 0.70 -1.29
C GLN A 74 2.11 -0.02 0.02
N ILE A 75 3.38 -0.30 0.29
CA ILE A 75 3.83 -0.88 1.56
C ILE A 75 3.46 0.03 2.73
N ASN A 76 3.75 1.32 2.62
CA ASN A 76 3.42 2.30 3.66
C ASN A 76 1.90 2.38 3.90
N GLN A 77 1.09 2.30 2.83
CA GLN A 77 -0.36 2.28 2.97
C GLN A 77 -0.84 1.03 3.71
N TRP A 78 -0.29 -0.15 3.36
CA TRP A 78 -0.61 -1.40 4.06
C TRP A 78 -0.19 -1.37 5.54
N GLU A 79 0.95 -0.76 5.84
CA GLU A 79 1.42 -0.58 7.22
C GLU A 79 0.43 0.27 8.02
N ILE A 80 0.02 1.42 7.49
CA ILE A 80 -0.95 2.32 8.12
C ILE A 80 -2.28 1.60 8.38
N GLU A 81 -2.84 0.94 7.35
CA GLU A 81 -4.11 0.21 7.45
C GLU A 81 -4.03 -0.92 8.47
N SER A 82 -2.94 -1.67 8.47
CA SER A 82 -2.75 -2.80 9.39
C SER A 82 -2.66 -2.33 10.85
N ILE A 83 -1.92 -1.25 11.11
CA ILE A 83 -1.82 -0.65 12.44
C ILE A 83 -3.19 -0.19 12.93
N GLU A 84 -3.98 0.42 12.05
CA GLU A 84 -5.32 0.91 12.40
C GLU A 84 -6.26 -0.23 12.75
N ILE A 85 -6.27 -1.32 11.97
CA ILE A 85 -7.07 -2.52 12.26
C ILE A 85 -6.69 -3.11 13.62
N ILE A 86 -5.38 -3.24 13.90
CA ILE A 86 -4.90 -3.77 15.19
C ILE A 86 -5.35 -2.87 16.35
N ARG A 87 -5.26 -1.55 16.19
CA ARG A 87 -5.70 -0.59 17.21
C ARG A 87 -7.19 -0.69 17.48
N GLN A 88 -8.01 -0.74 16.44
CA GLN A 88 -9.47 -0.86 16.56
C GLN A 88 -9.84 -2.17 17.27
N LYS A 89 -9.28 -3.31 16.86
CA LYS A 89 -9.55 -4.59 17.52
C LYS A 89 -9.09 -4.61 18.97
N ALA A 90 -7.91 -4.08 19.27
CA ALA A 90 -7.45 -3.98 20.64
C ALA A 90 -8.40 -3.12 21.50
N GLN A 91 -8.92 -2.03 20.95
CA GLN A 91 -9.87 -1.16 21.64
C GLN A 91 -11.23 -1.85 21.87
N GLU A 92 -11.77 -2.53 20.86
CA GLU A 92 -12.99 -3.34 21.00
C GLU A 92 -12.87 -4.35 22.14
N TYR A 93 -11.77 -5.11 22.21
CA TYR A 93 -11.56 -6.09 23.28
C TYR A 93 -11.38 -5.47 24.66
N ARG A 94 -10.72 -4.31 24.75
CA ARG A 94 -10.61 -3.56 26.02
C ARG A 94 -11.99 -3.14 26.51
N GLU A 95 -12.84 -2.62 25.64
CA GLU A 95 -14.20 -2.19 26.00
C GLU A 95 -15.06 -3.37 26.46
N ILE A 96 -14.95 -4.52 25.80
CA ILE A 96 -15.64 -5.75 26.22
C ILE A 96 -15.18 -6.17 27.62
N LEU A 97 -13.88 -6.18 27.88
CA LEU A 97 -13.32 -6.54 29.18
C LEU A 97 -13.73 -5.58 30.28
N ILE A 98 -13.72 -4.27 30.01
CA ILE A 98 -14.15 -3.25 30.97
C ILE A 98 -15.61 -3.47 31.33
N LYS A 99 -16.50 -3.62 30.34
CA LYS A 99 -17.94 -3.88 30.59
C LYS A 99 -18.17 -5.16 31.39
N SER A 100 -17.46 -6.24 31.04
CA SER A 100 -17.56 -7.50 31.78
C SER A 100 -17.07 -7.34 33.23
N SER A 101 -16.02 -6.55 33.45
CA SER A 101 -15.47 -6.31 34.78
C SER A 101 -16.43 -5.45 35.60
N GLU A 102 -17.01 -4.40 35.02
CA GLU A 102 -18.04 -3.57 35.65
C GLU A 102 -19.26 -4.40 36.05
N MET A 103 -19.74 -5.29 35.18
CA MET A 103 -20.84 -6.20 35.52
C MET A 103 -20.50 -7.10 36.71
N PHE A 104 -19.31 -7.72 36.68
CA PHE A 104 -18.84 -8.58 37.77
C PHE A 104 -18.71 -7.81 39.10
N ILE A 105 -18.14 -6.61 39.07
CA ILE A 105 -18.01 -5.73 40.24
C ILE A 105 -19.39 -5.34 40.78
N ASN A 106 -20.32 -4.95 39.91
CA ASN A 106 -21.70 -4.61 40.32
C ASN A 106 -22.41 -5.79 40.98
N ASP A 107 -22.17 -7.02 40.52
CA ASP A 107 -22.74 -8.22 41.13
C ASP A 107 -22.11 -8.51 42.51
N ILE A 108 -20.80 -8.28 42.67
CA ILE A 108 -20.14 -8.32 43.98
C ILE A 108 -20.75 -7.27 44.92
N GLU A 109 -20.90 -6.03 44.46
CA GLU A 109 -21.46 -4.93 45.26
C GLU A 109 -22.88 -5.24 45.76
N LYS A 110 -23.73 -5.83 44.90
CA LYS A 110 -25.06 -6.29 45.31
C LYS A 110 -25.00 -7.35 46.39
N LYS A 111 -24.19 -8.41 46.19
CA LYS A 111 -24.03 -9.47 47.19
C LYS A 111 -23.51 -8.94 48.53
N LEU A 112 -22.58 -7.99 48.50
CA LEU A 112 -22.07 -7.34 49.71
C LEU A 112 -23.16 -6.50 50.40
N LYS A 113 -24.00 -5.81 49.64
CA LYS A 113 -25.13 -5.05 50.18
C LYS A 113 -26.14 -5.96 50.86
N ASP A 114 -26.53 -7.06 50.20
CA ASP A 114 -27.48 -8.04 50.75
C ASP A 114 -26.93 -8.69 52.03
N LEU A 115 -25.63 -9.00 52.07
CA LEU A 115 -24.96 -9.52 53.26
C LEU A 115 -24.98 -8.49 54.40
N ASN A 116 -24.76 -7.21 54.10
CA ASN A 116 -24.80 -6.14 55.09
C ASN A 116 -26.22 -5.91 55.66
N GLU A 117 -27.26 -6.07 54.85
CA GLU A 117 -28.65 -6.03 55.31
C GLU A 117 -28.96 -7.19 56.27
N GLN A 118 -28.56 -8.42 55.92
CA GLN A 118 -28.70 -9.58 56.82
C GLN A 118 -27.94 -9.39 58.14
N ILE A 119 -26.72 -8.83 58.10
CA ILE A 119 -25.95 -8.51 59.31
C ILE A 119 -26.72 -7.52 60.19
N LYS A 120 -27.32 -6.48 59.60
CA LYS A 120 -28.10 -5.48 60.34
C LYS A 120 -29.35 -6.08 60.98
N GLU A 121 -30.09 -6.92 60.26
CA GLU A 121 -31.29 -7.58 60.78
C GLU A 121 -30.96 -8.44 62.01
N ILE A 122 -29.95 -9.30 61.91
CA ILE A 122 -29.48 -10.14 63.02
C ILE A 122 -29.05 -9.26 64.21
N HIS A 123 -28.40 -8.12 63.96
CA HIS A 123 -28.00 -7.18 65.00
C HIS A 123 -29.18 -6.50 65.69
N GLN A 124 -30.26 -6.21 64.95
CA GLN A 124 -31.47 -5.55 65.47
C GLN A 124 -32.33 -6.51 66.29
N GLU A 125 -32.49 -7.75 65.81
CA GLU A 125 -33.20 -8.80 66.52
C GLU A 125 -32.42 -9.27 67.76
N ASN A 126 -31.10 -9.06 67.77
CA ASN A 126 -30.18 -9.45 68.85
C ASN A 126 -30.23 -10.96 69.17
N GLU A 127 -30.75 -11.74 68.21
CA GLU A 127 -30.87 -13.19 68.23
C GLU A 127 -29.90 -13.77 67.21
N PHE A 128 -28.69 -14.12 67.67
CA PHE A 128 -27.69 -14.79 66.84
C PHE A 128 -27.16 -16.04 67.54
N ASN A 129 -26.86 -17.06 66.74
CA ASN A 129 -26.19 -18.27 67.17
C ASN A 129 -25.03 -18.63 66.22
N GLU A 130 -24.32 -19.70 66.53
CA GLU A 130 -23.18 -20.19 65.75
C GLU A 130 -23.57 -20.51 64.30
N MET A 131 -24.80 -20.96 64.03
CA MET A 131 -25.27 -21.21 62.67
C MET A 131 -25.40 -19.90 61.87
N ASN A 132 -25.98 -18.84 62.46
CA ASN A 132 -26.08 -17.53 61.80
C ASN A 132 -24.68 -16.99 61.45
N LEU A 133 -23.75 -17.05 62.42
CA LEU A 133 -22.38 -16.57 62.23
C LEU A 133 -21.60 -17.38 61.18
N ASN A 134 -21.80 -18.70 61.14
CA ASN A 134 -21.15 -19.56 60.15
C ASN A 134 -21.72 -19.34 58.74
N TYR A 135 -23.03 -19.11 58.63
CA TYR A 135 -23.69 -18.78 57.37
C TYR A 135 -23.17 -17.47 56.76
N LEU A 136 -23.12 -16.39 57.54
CA LEU A 136 -22.58 -15.10 57.08
C LEU A 136 -21.10 -15.23 56.66
N ARG A 137 -20.31 -16.01 57.41
CA ARG A 137 -18.90 -16.25 57.10
C ARG A 137 -18.72 -17.05 55.81
N ASN A 138 -19.59 -18.02 55.53
CA ASN A 138 -19.58 -18.78 54.28
C ASN A 138 -19.94 -17.87 53.09
N GLN A 139 -21.01 -17.07 53.20
CA GLN A 139 -21.37 -16.12 52.13
C GLN A 139 -20.25 -15.11 51.83
N LEU A 140 -19.62 -14.55 52.87
CA LEU A 140 -18.49 -13.65 52.69
C LEU A 140 -17.31 -14.35 51.99
N THR A 141 -17.10 -15.63 52.24
CA THR A 141 -16.05 -16.43 51.60
C THR A 141 -16.38 -16.72 50.14
N GLU A 142 -17.65 -16.90 49.78
CA GLU A 142 -18.09 -17.08 48.39
C GLU A 142 -18.01 -15.80 47.54
N ILE A 143 -18.08 -14.62 48.18
CA ILE A 143 -17.93 -13.33 47.50
C ILE A 143 -16.46 -12.97 47.28
N LYS A 144 -15.56 -13.49 48.12
CA LYS A 144 -14.12 -13.20 48.13
C LYS A 144 -13.35 -13.96 47.06
#